data_AF-A0A316TTJ5-F1
#
_entry.id   AF-A0A316TTJ5-F1
#
_cell.length_a   1.000
_cell.length_b   1.000
_cell.length_c   1.000
_cell.angle_alpha   90.00
_cell.angle_beta   90.00
_cell.angle_gamma   90.00
#
_symmetry.space_group_name_H-M   'P 1'
#
loop_
_entity.id
_entity.type
_entity.pdbx_description
1 polymer ?
#
loop_
_entity_poly.entity_id
_entity_poly.type
_entity_poly.pdbx_seq_one_letter_code
_entity_poly.pdbx_strand_id
1 'polypeptide(L)'
;MQDGARFFAYATWALMVSLAIIIFTHSFLDMVSRPGWLGTVVLLAFGFIYLNLTYAAVKRFIRKVPAPTQAHLFLAFLIYLPPFIWIYASADVITTTEILIFLVLAIACGMGAWHGNKAGIKARYEYVQSLKESRNRESSNNGT
;
A
#
# COMPACT_ATOMS: atom_id res chain seq x y z
N MET A 1 11.38 13.48 -16.33
CA MET A 1 12.07 12.94 -15.13
C MET A 1 11.37 13.26 -13.79
N GLN A 2 10.31 14.10 -13.75
CA GLN A 2 9.66 14.51 -12.48
C GLN A 2 8.85 13.40 -11.77
N ASP A 3 8.40 12.39 -12.51
CA ASP A 3 7.63 11.27 -11.96
C ASP A 3 8.49 10.30 -11.12
N GLY A 4 9.79 10.18 -11.43
CA GLY A 4 10.72 9.31 -10.72
C GLY A 4 11.02 9.80 -9.30
N ALA A 5 11.20 11.10 -9.11
CA ALA A 5 11.42 11.69 -7.78
C ALA A 5 10.19 11.53 -6.87
N ARG A 6 8.99 11.65 -7.44
CA ARG A 6 7.73 11.40 -6.70
C ARG A 6 7.63 9.93 -6.32
N PHE A 7 7.88 9.03 -7.26
CA PHE A 7 7.90 7.59 -6.99
C PHE A 7 8.87 7.25 -5.86
N PHE A 8 10.11 7.74 -5.92
CA PHE A 8 11.12 7.51 -4.90
C PHE A 8 10.67 7.97 -3.51
N ALA A 9 10.11 9.16 -3.37
CA ALA A 9 9.62 9.66 -2.08
C ALA A 9 8.52 8.77 -1.48
N TYR A 10 7.56 8.33 -2.31
CA TYR A 10 6.47 7.45 -1.86
C TYR A 10 6.95 6.03 -1.57
N ALA A 11 7.89 5.52 -2.37
CA ALA A 11 8.54 4.23 -2.18
C ALA A 11 9.31 4.21 -0.85
N THR A 12 10.17 5.20 -0.61
CA THR A 12 10.95 5.29 0.63
C THR A 12 10.05 5.40 1.85
N TRP A 13 9.02 6.25 1.82
CA TRP A 13 8.07 6.34 2.93
C TRP A 13 7.36 5.01 3.18
N ALA A 14 6.84 4.36 2.14
CA ALA A 14 6.12 3.10 2.29
C ALA A 14 7.04 1.96 2.76
N LEU A 15 8.29 1.95 2.31
CA LEU A 15 9.33 1.03 2.78
C LEU A 15 9.65 1.24 4.26
N MET A 16 9.84 2.49 4.71
CA MET A 16 10.10 2.78 6.12
C MET A 16 8.94 2.34 7.01
N VAL A 17 7.69 2.57 6.60
CA VAL A 17 6.51 2.12 7.35
C VAL A 17 6.41 0.59 7.35
N SER A 18 6.69 -0.07 6.22
CA SER A 18 6.74 -1.53 6.13
C SER A 18 7.79 -2.12 7.09
N LEU A 19 9.00 -1.55 7.13
CA LEU A 19 10.05 -1.96 8.06
C LEU A 19 9.66 -1.75 9.53
N ALA A 20 9.04 -0.62 9.87
CA ALA A 20 8.53 -0.37 11.22
C ALA A 20 7.48 -1.40 11.64
N ILE A 21 6.58 -1.78 10.72
CA ILE A 21 5.59 -2.84 10.96
C ILE A 21 6.27 -4.18 11.22
N ILE A 22 7.31 -4.53 10.46
CA ILE A 22 8.07 -5.78 10.67
C ILE A 22 8.67 -5.84 12.07
N ILE A 23 9.37 -4.77 12.48
CA ILE A 23 10.00 -4.70 13.81
C ILE A 23 8.94 -4.86 14.90
N PHE A 24 7.80 -4.17 14.76
CA PHE A 24 6.71 -4.26 15.73
C PHE A 24 6.05 -5.64 15.75
N THR A 25 5.92 -6.28 14.58
CA THR A 25 5.21 -7.56 14.44
C THR A 25 6.12 -8.76 14.76
N HIS A 26 7.43 -8.56 14.86
CA HIS A 26 8.38 -9.65 15.09
C HIS A 26 7.97 -10.54 16.29
N SER A 27 7.58 -9.95 17.41
CA SER A 27 7.13 -10.68 18.61
C SER A 27 5.80 -11.42 18.43
N PHE A 28 5.01 -11.09 17.41
CA PHE A 28 3.70 -11.68 17.15
C PHE A 28 3.76 -12.81 16.12
N LEU A 29 4.86 -12.96 15.37
CA LEU A 29 5.01 -14.03 14.39
C LEU A 29 5.02 -15.42 15.05
N ASP A 30 5.65 -15.55 16.23
CA ASP A 30 5.62 -16.79 17.02
C ASP A 30 4.19 -17.20 17.43
N MET A 31 3.27 -16.23 17.49
CA MET A 31 1.87 -16.45 17.83
C MET A 31 1.07 -17.02 16.65
N VAL A 32 1.53 -16.81 15.42
CA VAL A 32 0.94 -17.39 14.19
C VAL A 32 1.27 -18.88 14.08
N SER A 33 2.45 -19.29 14.56
CA SER A 33 2.91 -20.69 14.54
C SER A 33 2.22 -21.57 15.58
N ARG A 34 1.45 -20.99 16.51
CA ARG A 34 0.69 -21.75 17.51
C ARG A 34 -0.67 -22.17 16.93
N PRO A 35 -1.03 -23.47 16.97
CA PRO A 35 -2.32 -23.92 16.48
C PRO A 35 -3.46 -23.31 17.30
N GLY A 36 -4.37 -22.59 16.64
CA GLY A 36 -5.55 -21.99 17.28
C GLY A 36 -6.13 -20.82 16.48
N TRP A 37 -7.36 -20.41 16.85
CA TRP A 37 -8.05 -19.29 16.20
C TRP A 37 -7.30 -17.95 16.33
N LEU A 38 -6.50 -17.79 17.40
CA LEU A 38 -5.66 -16.62 17.64
C LEU A 38 -4.63 -16.42 16.52
N GLY A 39 -3.98 -17.50 16.05
CA GLY A 39 -3.00 -17.40 14.96
C GLY A 39 -3.64 -16.93 13.66
N THR A 40 -4.87 -17.39 13.35
CA THR A 40 -5.64 -16.93 12.18
C THR A 40 -6.02 -15.45 12.29
N VAL A 41 -6.46 -15.00 13.47
CA VAL A 41 -6.80 -13.58 13.69
C VAL A 41 -5.57 -12.69 13.54
N VAL A 42 -4.41 -13.09 14.08
CA VAL A 42 -3.15 -12.36 13.93
C VAL A 42 -2.72 -12.30 12.46
N LEU A 43 -2.81 -13.42 11.74
CA LEU A 43 -2.51 -13.49 10.31
C LEU A 43 -3.39 -12.54 9.49
N LEU A 44 -4.71 -12.55 9.75
CA LEU A 44 -5.64 -11.64 9.08
C LEU A 44 -5.37 -10.18 9.45
N ALA A 45 -5.12 -9.88 10.72
CA ALA A 45 -4.78 -8.53 11.17
C ALA A 45 -3.53 -8.01 10.45
N PHE A 46 -2.50 -8.86 10.30
CA PHE A 46 -1.30 -8.53 9.56
C PHE A 46 -1.57 -8.27 8.08
N GLY A 47 -2.38 -9.13 7.44
CA GLY A 47 -2.87 -8.90 6.09
C GLY A 47 -3.62 -7.57 5.96
N PHE A 48 -4.50 -7.23 6.90
CA PHE A 48 -5.24 -5.97 6.89
C PHE A 48 -4.34 -4.75 7.04
N ILE A 49 -3.29 -4.82 7.87
CA ILE A 49 -2.30 -3.75 8.01
C ILE A 49 -1.61 -3.49 6.66
N TYR A 50 -1.12 -4.54 6.00
CA TYR A 50 -0.43 -4.42 4.70
C TYR A 50 -1.38 -4.00 3.57
N LEU A 51 -2.63 -4.45 3.61
CA LEU A 51 -3.69 -4.00 2.70
C LEU A 51 -3.89 -2.49 2.84
N ASN A 52 -4.06 -1.99 4.07
CA ASN A 52 -4.28 -0.57 4.35
C ASN A 52 -3.07 0.28 3.97
N LEU A 53 -1.85 -0.18 4.31
CA LEU A 53 -0.61 0.49 3.92
C LEU A 53 -0.51 0.62 2.41
N THR A 54 -0.70 -0.49 1.69
CA THR A 54 -0.59 -0.51 0.23
C THR A 54 -1.68 0.33 -0.42
N TYR A 55 -2.91 0.25 0.08
CA TYR A 55 -4.02 1.11 -0.34
C TYR A 55 -3.67 2.60 -0.19
N ALA A 56 -3.18 3.01 0.98
CA ALA A 56 -2.85 4.40 1.26
C ALA A 56 -1.67 4.90 0.41
N ALA A 57 -0.62 4.09 0.27
CA ALA A 57 0.56 4.41 -0.53
C ALA A 57 0.18 4.58 -2.01
N VAL A 58 -0.54 3.61 -2.58
CA VAL A 58 -0.96 3.65 -3.99
C VAL A 58 -1.94 4.79 -4.26
N LYS A 59 -2.94 5.00 -3.39
CA LYS A 59 -3.90 6.11 -3.52
C LYS A 59 -3.19 7.46 -3.53
N ARG A 60 -2.25 7.67 -2.61
CA ARG A 60 -1.46 8.92 -2.51
C ARG A 60 -0.57 9.12 -3.73
N PHE A 61 0.07 8.06 -4.21
CA PHE A 61 0.92 8.10 -5.40
C PHE A 61 0.09 8.48 -6.64
N ILE A 62 -0.98 7.73 -6.95
CA ILE A 62 -1.82 7.94 -8.13
C ILE A 62 -2.45 9.34 -8.15
N ARG A 63 -2.86 9.87 -7.00
CA ARG A 63 -3.41 11.23 -6.91
C ARG A 63 -2.43 12.30 -7.40
N LYS A 64 -1.12 12.08 -7.28
CA LYS A 64 -0.07 13.04 -7.67
C LYS A 64 0.55 12.79 -9.04
N VAL A 65 0.26 11.65 -9.69
CA VAL A 65 0.83 11.34 -11.00
C VAL A 65 -0.12 11.85 -12.11
N PRO A 66 0.39 12.59 -13.11
CA PRO A 66 -0.43 13.21 -14.14
C PRO A 66 -0.98 12.23 -15.19
N ALA A 67 -0.35 11.07 -15.38
CA ALA A 67 -0.75 10.06 -16.36
C ALA A 67 -1.13 8.73 -15.68
N PRO A 68 -1.98 7.90 -16.29
CA PRO A 68 -2.16 6.51 -15.86
C PRO A 68 -0.83 5.76 -16.01
N THR A 69 -0.33 5.17 -14.92
CA THR A 69 0.94 4.43 -14.91
C THR A 69 0.79 3.08 -14.22
N GLN A 70 1.60 2.11 -14.63
CA GLN A 70 1.71 0.81 -13.95
C GLN A 70 2.68 0.84 -12.75
N ALA A 71 3.31 1.98 -12.46
CA ALA A 71 4.27 2.12 -11.36
C ALA A 71 3.67 1.85 -9.98
N HIS A 72 2.35 1.93 -9.83
CA HIS A 72 1.67 1.55 -8.59
C HIS A 72 1.80 0.05 -8.27
N LEU A 73 1.92 -0.82 -9.28
CA LEU A 73 2.17 -2.25 -9.08
C LEU A 73 3.59 -2.47 -8.54
N PHE A 74 4.56 -1.73 -9.07
CA PHE A 74 5.93 -1.77 -8.58
C PHE A 74 6.04 -1.24 -7.14
N LEU A 75 5.27 -0.19 -6.79
CA LEU A 75 5.18 0.29 -5.41
C LEU A 75 4.62 -0.78 -4.46
N ALA A 76 3.55 -1.48 -4.86
CA ALA A 76 2.96 -2.55 -4.06
C ALA A 76 3.92 -3.72 -3.88
N PHE A 77 4.64 -4.11 -4.94
CA PHE A 77 5.68 -5.12 -4.88
C PHE A 77 6.80 -4.71 -3.92
N LEU A 78 7.23 -3.45 -3.97
CA LEU A 78 8.25 -2.92 -3.08
C LEU A 78 7.82 -2.90 -1.61
N ILE A 79 6.54 -2.70 -1.31
CA ILE A 79 5.99 -2.78 0.06
C ILE A 79 5.97 -4.23 0.56
N TYR A 80 5.66 -5.19 -0.32
CA TYR A 80 5.65 -6.62 -0.02
C TYR A 80 7.05 -7.21 0.17
N LEU A 81 8.08 -6.63 -0.45
CA LEU A 81 9.42 -7.19 -0.50
C LEU A 81 10.10 -7.26 0.90
N PRO A 82 10.09 -6.21 1.75
CA PRO A 82 10.65 -6.28 3.10
C PRO A 82 10.09 -7.40 3.98
N PRO A 83 8.75 -7.57 4.15
CA PRO A 83 8.25 -8.64 5.00
C PRO A 83 8.50 -10.02 4.40
N PHE A 84 8.49 -10.13 3.07
CA PHE A 84 8.85 -11.38 2.39
C PHE A 84 10.29 -11.80 2.70
N ILE A 85 11.26 -10.90 2.49
CA ILE A 85 12.67 -11.16 2.79
C ILE A 85 12.85 -11.46 4.28
N TRP A 86 12.21 -10.68 5.16
CA TRP A 86 12.36 -10.86 6.59
C TRP A 86 11.91 -12.24 7.06
N ILE A 87 10.71 -12.66 6.67
CA ILE A 87 10.16 -13.97 7.06
C ILE A 87 11.00 -15.08 6.43
N TYR A 88 11.40 -14.94 5.16
CA TYR A 88 12.27 -15.92 4.50
C TYR A 88 13.63 -16.06 5.18
N ALA A 89 14.24 -14.95 5.61
CA ALA A 89 15.54 -14.95 6.28
C ALA A 89 15.47 -15.39 7.76
N SER A 90 14.31 -15.24 8.40
CA SER A 90 14.11 -15.62 9.81
C SER A 90 13.64 -17.08 9.98
N ALA A 91 13.20 -17.73 8.91
CA ALA A 91 12.71 -19.10 8.97
C ALA A 91 13.86 -20.10 8.79
N ASP A 92 14.06 -20.99 9.75
CA ASP A 92 15.01 -22.11 9.62
C ASP A 92 14.59 -23.09 8.52
N VAL A 93 13.28 -23.34 8.41
CA VAL A 93 12.65 -24.16 7.35
C VAL A 93 11.34 -23.52 6.94
N ILE A 94 11.09 -23.42 5.63
CA ILE A 94 9.81 -22.95 5.09
C ILE A 94 8.78 -24.07 5.28
N THR A 95 7.80 -23.84 6.14
CA THR A 95 6.67 -24.75 6.38
C THR A 95 5.39 -24.19 5.76
N THR A 96 4.25 -24.86 6.00
CA THR A 96 2.94 -24.40 5.55
C THR A 96 2.57 -23.03 6.12
N THR A 97 3.04 -22.69 7.33
CA THR A 97 2.71 -21.42 8.00
C THR A 97 3.32 -20.23 7.26
N GLU A 98 4.61 -20.28 6.92
CA GLU A 98 5.30 -19.22 6.19
C GLU A 98 4.70 -19.03 4.79
N ILE A 99 4.36 -20.13 4.12
CA ILE A 99 3.68 -20.10 2.82
C ILE A 99 2.33 -19.38 2.94
N LEU A 100 1.53 -19.68 3.97
CA LEU A 100 0.26 -18.99 4.22
C LEU A 100 0.46 -17.50 4.49
N ILE A 101 1.48 -17.11 5.26
CA ILE A 101 1.80 -15.71 5.52
C ILE A 101 2.15 -14.99 4.22
N PHE A 102 3.02 -15.57 3.38
CA PHE A 102 3.37 -15.01 2.08
C PHE A 102 2.15 -14.82 1.19
N LEU A 103 1.27 -15.83 1.14
CA LEU A 103 0.07 -15.79 0.30
C LEU A 103 -0.90 -14.71 0.77
N VAL A 104 -1.15 -14.62 2.09
CA VAL A 104 -2.02 -13.59 2.68
C VAL A 104 -1.45 -12.19 2.43
N LEU A 105 -0.14 -11.99 2.61
CA LEU A 105 0.51 -10.71 2.33
C LEU A 105 0.45 -10.34 0.84
N ALA A 106 0.69 -11.28 -0.06
CA ALA A 106 0.63 -11.06 -1.50
C ALA A 106 -0.79 -10.67 -1.92
N ILE A 107 -1.80 -11.38 -1.41
CA ILE A 107 -3.22 -11.06 -1.64
C ILE A 107 -3.57 -9.69 -1.05
N ALA A 108 -3.15 -9.40 0.17
CA ALA A 108 -3.42 -8.12 0.84
C ALA A 108 -2.82 -6.93 0.08
N CYS A 109 -1.54 -7.02 -0.30
CA CYS A 109 -0.87 -5.99 -1.09
C CYS A 109 -1.50 -5.84 -2.48
N GLY A 110 -1.83 -6.95 -3.14
CA GLY A 110 -2.50 -6.94 -4.44
C GLY A 110 -3.89 -6.26 -4.38
N MET A 111 -4.71 -6.63 -3.38
CA MET A 111 -6.01 -6.00 -3.15
C MET A 111 -5.86 -4.52 -2.79
N GLY A 112 -4.91 -4.17 -1.93
CA GLY A 112 -4.60 -2.79 -1.57
C GLY A 112 -4.21 -1.95 -2.78
N ALA A 113 -3.39 -2.50 -3.68
CA ALA A 113 -3.00 -1.84 -4.92
C ALA A 113 -4.20 -1.60 -5.85
N TRP A 114 -5.06 -2.61 -6.04
CA TRP A 114 -6.22 -2.50 -6.91
C TRP A 114 -7.23 -1.46 -6.40
N HIS A 115 -7.60 -1.54 -5.11
CA HIS A 115 -8.52 -0.59 -4.50
C HIS A 115 -7.92 0.82 -4.40
N GLY A 116 -6.63 0.90 -4.08
CA GLY A 116 -5.88 2.16 -3.98
C GLY A 116 -5.82 2.88 -5.31
N ASN A 117 -5.62 2.15 -6.42
CA ASN A 117 -5.58 2.72 -7.76
C ASN A 117 -6.94 3.31 -8.15
N LYS A 118 -8.03 2.53 -8.00
CA LYS A 118 -9.40 3.01 -8.27
C LYS A 118 -9.74 4.26 -7.46
N ALA A 119 -9.44 4.24 -6.15
CA ALA A 119 -9.69 5.38 -5.27
C ALA A 119 -8.83 6.61 -5.60
N GLY A 120 -7.58 6.39 -6.01
CA GLY A 120 -6.66 7.45 -6.43
C GLY A 120 -7.12 8.16 -7.70
N ILE A 121 -7.56 7.39 -8.70
CA ILE A 121 -8.10 7.94 -9.96
C ILE A 121 -9.36 8.77 -9.68
N LYS A 122 -10.29 8.24 -8.89
CA LYS A 122 -11.52 8.95 -8.50
C LYS A 122 -11.20 10.28 -7.80
N ALA A 123 -10.34 10.26 -6.80
CA ALA A 123 -9.96 11.47 -6.06
C ALA A 123 -9.24 12.51 -6.93
N ARG A 124 -8.48 12.07 -7.94
CA ARG A 124 -7.85 12.97 -8.91
C ARG A 124 -8.90 13.63 -9.80
N TYR A 125 -9.89 12.87 -10.27
CA TYR A 125 -10.96 13.39 -11.12
C TYR A 125 -11.78 14.46 -10.37
N GLU A 126 -12.20 14.16 -9.15
CA GLU A 126 -12.93 15.10 -8.26
C GLU A 126 -12.14 16.38 -8.02
N TYR A 127 -10.82 16.28 -7.79
CA TYR A 127 -9.96 17.44 -7.62
C TYR A 127 -9.91 18.33 -8.87
N VAL A 128 -9.71 17.74 -10.05
CA VAL A 128 -9.69 18.49 -11.31
C VAL A 128 -11.05 19.14 -11.60
N GLN A 129 -12.15 18.46 -11.30
CA GLN A 129 -13.49 19.00 -11.46
C GLN A 129 -13.71 20.21 -10.53
N SER A 130 -13.34 20.11 -9.25
CA SER A 130 -13.47 21.22 -8.30
C SER A 130 -12.68 22.47 -8.73
N LEU A 131 -11.49 22.29 -9.33
CA LEU A 131 -10.69 23.41 -9.85
C LEU A 131 -11.35 24.11 -11.04
N LYS A 132 -12.01 23.35 -11.92
CA LYS A 132 -12.76 23.92 -13.05
C LYS A 132 -13.96 24.71 -12.57
N GLU A 133 -14.69 24.18 -11.60
CA GLU A 133 -15.85 24.85 -11.00
C GLU A 133 -15.45 26.15 -10.29
N SER A 134 -14.36 26.15 -9.51
CA SER A 134 -13.83 27.37 -8.88
C SER A 134 -13.39 28.42 -9.89
N ARG A 135 -12.66 28.03 -10.95
CA ARG A 135 -12.24 28.95 -12.02
C ARG A 135 -13.45 29.58 -12.73
N ASN A 136 -14.49 28.80 -13.01
CA ASN A 136 -15.69 29.31 -13.66
C ASN A 136 -16.43 30.31 -12.76
N ARG A 137 -16.47 30.08 -11.44
CA ARG A 137 -17.05 31.03 -10.47
C ARG A 137 -16.28 32.34 -10.41
N GLU A 138 -14.95 32.31 -10.35
CA GLU A 138 -14.10 33.51 -10.38
C GLU A 138 -14.25 34.28 -11.69
N SER A 139 -14.34 33.58 -12.82
CA SER A 139 -14.52 34.20 -14.14
C SER A 139 -15.91 34.86 -14.28
N SER A 140 -16.95 34.28 -13.68
CA SER A 140 -18.29 34.88 -13.63
C SER A 140 -18.36 36.10 -12.69
N ASN A 141 -17.54 36.13 -11.63
CA ASN A 141 -17.57 37.19 -10.61
C ASN A 141 -16.73 38.42 -10.98
N ASN A 142 -15.74 38.28 -11.88
CA ASN A 142 -14.93 39.39 -12.41
C ASN A 142 -15.49 40.02 -13.70
N GLY A 143 -16.66 39.57 -14.16
CA GLY A 143 -17.32 40.03 -15.40
C GLY A 143 -18.46 41.03 -15.22
N THR A 144 -18.64 41.58 -14.01
CA THR A 144 -19.59 42.65 -13.67
C THR A 144 -18.85 43.85 -13.12
#